data_AF-B0TZW3-F1
#
_entry.id   AF-B0TZW3-F1
#
_cell.length_a   1.000
_cell.length_b   1.000
_cell.length_c   1.000
_cell.angle_alpha   90.00
_cell.angle_beta   90.00
_cell.angle_gamma   90.00
#
_symmetry.space_group_name_H-M   'P 1'
#
loop_
_entity.id
_entity.type
_entity.pdbx_description
1 polymer ?
#
loop_
_entity_poly.entity_id
_entity_poly.type
_entity_poly.pdbx_seq_one_letter_code
_entity_poly.pdbx_strand_id
1 'polypeptide(L)'
;MNLYSNLTNKYSLSKTLRFELIPQGETLENIKARGLILDDEKRAKDYKKAKQIIDKYHQFFIEEILSSVCINEDLLQNYSDIYFKLKKSDDDNLQKDFKSAKDTIKKQISRYINDSEKFKNLFNQNLIDAKKGQESDLILWLKQSKDNGIELFKANSDITDIDEALEIIKSFKGWTTYFKGFHENRKNVYSSDDIPTSIIYRIVDDNLPKFIENKAKYENLKDKAPKAINYEQIKKDLAEELTFDIDYKTSEVNQRVFSLDEVFEIANFNNYLNQTGITKFNTIVGGKFVNGENTKRKGINEYINLYSQQTNDKTLKKYKMSVLFKANFK
;
A
#
# COMPACT_ATOMS: atom_id res chain seq x y z
N MET A 1 51.91 -17.02 -18.31
CA MET A 1 50.64 -16.79 -19.06
C MET A 1 49.62 -16.31 -18.05
N ASN A 2 49.02 -15.12 -18.22
CA ASN A 2 48.05 -14.62 -17.24
C ASN A 2 46.72 -15.36 -17.43
N LEU A 3 46.30 -16.13 -16.42
CA LEU A 3 45.08 -16.96 -16.46
C LEU A 3 43.81 -16.13 -16.75
N TYR A 4 43.83 -14.83 -16.47
CA TYR A 4 42.69 -13.92 -16.61
C TYR A 4 42.77 -13.01 -17.83
N SER A 5 43.75 -13.19 -18.73
CA SER A 5 43.87 -12.36 -19.94
C SER A 5 42.61 -12.39 -20.80
N ASN A 6 41.86 -13.49 -20.74
CA ASN A 6 40.63 -13.67 -21.51
C ASN A 6 39.37 -13.14 -20.80
N LEU A 7 39.48 -12.58 -19.59
CA LEU A 7 38.35 -12.01 -18.82
C LEU A 7 38.18 -10.49 -19.03
N THR A 8 38.42 -10.02 -20.25
CA THR A 8 38.09 -8.64 -20.66
C THR A 8 36.80 -8.62 -21.50
N ASN A 9 36.06 -7.50 -21.46
CA ASN A 9 34.85 -7.25 -22.27
C ASN A 9 33.74 -8.30 -22.13
N LYS A 10 33.57 -8.89 -20.93
CA LYS A 10 32.60 -9.99 -20.71
C LYS A 10 31.17 -9.54 -20.52
N TYR A 11 30.96 -8.37 -19.93
CA TYR A 11 29.64 -7.84 -19.68
C TYR A 11 29.70 -6.31 -19.66
N SER A 12 28.58 -5.69 -19.98
CA SER A 12 28.42 -4.24 -19.88
C SER A 12 28.16 -3.85 -18.43
N LEU A 13 28.60 -2.64 -18.06
CA LEU A 13 28.25 -2.02 -16.80
C LEU A 13 27.99 -0.53 -16.99
N SER A 14 27.00 -0.02 -16.28
CA SER A 14 26.69 1.41 -16.27
C SER A 14 27.61 2.16 -15.30
N LYS A 15 28.21 3.27 -15.75
CA LYS A 15 28.98 4.19 -14.93
C LYS A 15 28.49 5.62 -15.15
N THR A 16 28.41 6.40 -14.08
CA THR A 16 28.06 7.83 -14.15
C THR A 16 29.25 8.65 -13.67
N LEU A 17 29.85 9.43 -14.58
CA LEU A 17 30.93 10.37 -14.26
C LEU A 17 30.34 11.71 -13.81
N ARG A 18 31.04 12.43 -12.93
CA ARG A 18 30.62 13.74 -12.43
C ARG A 18 31.79 14.72 -12.53
N PHE A 19 31.52 15.91 -13.03
CA PHE A 19 32.50 16.98 -13.24
C PHE A 19 31.91 18.33 -12.84
N GLU A 20 32.78 19.28 -12.54
CA GLU A 20 32.40 20.68 -12.40
C GLU A 20 32.21 21.31 -13.80
N LEU A 21 31.21 22.18 -13.93
CA LEU A 21 30.95 22.95 -15.15
C LEU A 21 31.34 24.41 -14.93
N ILE A 22 32.51 24.82 -15.43
CA ILE A 22 33.03 26.18 -15.29
C ILE A 22 32.48 27.06 -16.42
N PRO A 23 31.67 28.10 -16.13
CA PRO A 23 31.07 28.96 -17.15
C PRO A 23 32.13 29.72 -17.95
N GLN A 24 31.92 29.88 -19.25
CA GLN A 24 32.88 30.51 -20.18
C GLN A 24 32.39 31.88 -20.65
N GLY A 25 33.27 32.88 -20.68
CA GLY A 25 32.94 34.25 -21.10
C GLY A 25 31.80 34.85 -20.27
N GLU A 26 30.85 35.51 -20.95
CA GLU A 26 29.69 36.18 -20.33
C GLU A 26 28.55 35.22 -19.93
N THR A 27 28.75 33.89 -19.97
CA THR A 27 27.69 32.92 -19.68
C THR A 27 27.10 33.10 -18.28
N LEU A 28 27.95 33.31 -17.26
CA LEU A 28 27.48 33.47 -15.88
C LEU A 28 26.69 34.76 -15.69
N GLU A 29 27.11 35.84 -16.34
CA GLU A 29 26.42 37.14 -16.29
C GLU A 29 25.02 37.02 -16.91
N ASN A 30 24.91 36.39 -18.07
CA ASN A 30 23.64 36.14 -18.74
C ASN A 30 22.70 35.21 -17.93
N ILE A 31 23.25 34.18 -17.27
CA ILE A 31 22.49 33.29 -16.37
C ILE A 31 21.90 34.08 -15.20
N LYS A 32 22.70 34.94 -14.56
CA LYS A 32 22.26 35.78 -13.44
C LYS A 32 21.26 36.84 -13.89
N ALA A 33 21.51 37.49 -15.03
CA ALA A 33 20.63 38.52 -15.59
C ALA A 33 19.22 37.98 -15.88
N ARG A 34 19.11 36.69 -16.27
CA ARG A 34 17.84 36.00 -16.49
C ARG A 34 17.27 35.30 -15.25
N GLY A 35 17.98 35.31 -14.12
CA GLY A 35 17.51 34.70 -12.86
C GLY A 35 17.44 33.16 -12.87
N LEU A 36 18.06 32.47 -13.84
CA LEU A 36 17.81 31.03 -14.08
C LEU A 36 18.11 30.14 -12.87
N ILE A 37 19.13 30.46 -12.08
CA ILE A 37 19.51 29.70 -10.89
C ILE A 37 18.40 29.77 -9.82
N LEU A 38 17.82 30.96 -9.60
CA LEU A 38 16.76 31.17 -8.63
C LEU A 38 15.46 30.49 -9.09
N ASP A 39 15.17 30.58 -10.39
CA ASP A 39 14.02 29.91 -11.01
C ASP A 39 14.11 28.39 -10.88
N ASP A 40 15.28 27.80 -11.15
CA ASP A 40 15.49 26.36 -11.01
C ASP A 40 15.46 25.89 -9.55
N GLU A 41 15.98 26.70 -8.61
CA GLU A 41 15.87 26.42 -7.18
C GLU A 41 14.39 26.39 -6.73
N LYS A 42 13.61 27.40 -7.15
CA LYS A 42 12.17 27.44 -6.88
C LYS A 42 11.45 26.26 -7.54
N ARG A 43 11.74 25.99 -8.82
CA ARG A 43 11.15 24.86 -9.57
C ARG A 43 11.46 23.52 -8.91
N ALA A 44 12.64 23.34 -8.33
CA ALA A 44 12.98 22.12 -7.60
C ALA A 44 12.12 21.93 -6.35
N LYS A 45 11.87 23.01 -5.60
CA LYS A 45 10.95 22.99 -4.44
C LYS A 45 9.51 22.71 -4.89
N ASP A 46 9.03 23.42 -5.90
CA ASP A 46 7.68 23.23 -6.45
C ASP A 46 7.50 21.83 -7.03
N TYR A 47 8.54 21.25 -7.65
CA TYR A 47 8.51 19.88 -8.18
C TYR A 47 8.40 18.84 -7.07
N LYS A 48 9.08 19.04 -5.93
CA LYS A 48 8.91 18.19 -4.75
C LYS A 48 7.47 18.24 -4.26
N LYS A 49 6.89 19.43 -4.13
CA LYS A 49 5.49 19.61 -3.72
C LYS A 49 4.51 19.00 -4.72
N ALA A 50 4.71 19.21 -6.02
CA ALA A 50 3.89 18.62 -7.08
C ALA A 50 3.85 17.09 -7.00
N LYS A 51 4.99 16.44 -6.75
CA LYS A 51 5.03 14.98 -6.52
C LYS A 51 4.25 14.57 -5.27
N GLN A 52 4.34 15.32 -4.17
CA GLN A 52 3.55 15.05 -2.97
C GLN A 52 2.03 15.18 -3.22
N ILE A 53 1.61 16.12 -4.07
CA ILE A 53 0.21 16.30 -4.48
C ILE A 53 -0.26 15.12 -5.33
N ILE A 54 0.54 14.71 -6.33
CA ILE A 54 0.25 13.54 -7.16
C ILE A 54 0.21 12.26 -6.29
N ASP A 55 1.10 12.16 -5.32
CA ASP A 55 1.14 11.07 -4.34
C ASP A 55 -0.12 11.00 -3.48
N LYS A 56 -0.67 12.15 -3.08
CA LYS A 56 -1.95 12.21 -2.38
C LYS A 56 -3.10 11.71 -3.24
N TYR A 57 -3.10 12.04 -4.53
CA TYR A 57 -4.08 11.52 -5.47
C TYR A 57 -3.95 10.00 -5.66
N HIS A 58 -2.73 9.49 -5.79
CA HIS A 58 -2.49 8.05 -5.84
C HIS A 58 -2.94 7.31 -4.57
N GLN A 59 -2.69 7.88 -3.37
CA GLN A 59 -3.16 7.31 -2.11
C GLN A 59 -4.69 7.19 -2.10
N PHE A 60 -5.39 8.26 -2.49
CA PHE A 60 -6.84 8.27 -2.62
C PHE A 60 -7.34 7.21 -3.62
N PHE A 61 -6.75 7.18 -4.81
CA PHE A 61 -7.09 6.19 -5.83
C PHE A 61 -6.88 4.74 -5.35
N ILE A 62 -5.77 4.46 -4.65
CA ILE A 62 -5.49 3.13 -4.10
C ILE A 62 -6.51 2.73 -3.05
N GLU A 63 -6.86 3.62 -2.11
CA GLU A 63 -7.88 3.31 -1.10
C GLU A 63 -9.24 3.02 -1.74
N GLU A 64 -9.65 3.85 -2.70
CA GLU A 64 -10.92 3.70 -3.42
C GLU A 64 -10.97 2.40 -4.24
N ILE A 65 -9.96 2.14 -5.06
CA ILE A 65 -9.96 0.97 -5.94
C ILE A 65 -9.87 -0.33 -5.14
N LEU A 66 -9.04 -0.38 -4.09
CA LEU A 66 -8.91 -1.57 -3.26
C LEU A 66 -10.13 -1.81 -2.37
N SER A 67 -10.88 -0.76 -2.00
CA SER A 67 -12.19 -0.92 -1.36
C SER A 67 -13.24 -1.50 -2.31
N SER A 68 -13.04 -1.37 -3.63
CA SER A 68 -13.95 -1.86 -4.67
C SER A 68 -13.57 -3.26 -5.16
N VAL A 69 -12.33 -3.69 -4.96
CA VAL A 69 -11.84 -5.02 -5.32
C VAL A 69 -12.53 -6.07 -4.44
N CYS A 70 -13.05 -7.11 -5.08
CA CYS A 70 -13.58 -8.30 -4.41
C CYS A 70 -12.91 -9.55 -5.00
N ILE A 71 -11.98 -10.14 -4.27
CA ILE A 71 -11.34 -11.42 -4.59
C ILE A 71 -12.32 -12.54 -4.25
N ASN A 72 -12.56 -13.45 -5.19
CA ASN A 72 -13.49 -14.56 -5.01
C ASN A 72 -12.98 -15.51 -3.89
N GLU A 73 -13.88 -15.93 -3.00
CA GLU A 73 -13.60 -16.87 -1.91
C GLU A 73 -12.98 -18.18 -2.40
N ASP A 74 -13.45 -18.75 -3.51
CA ASP A 74 -12.92 -19.99 -4.09
C ASP A 74 -11.44 -19.84 -4.48
N LEU A 75 -11.03 -18.67 -4.97
CA LEU A 75 -9.64 -18.40 -5.32
C LEU A 75 -8.77 -18.29 -4.07
N LEU A 76 -9.27 -17.65 -3.01
CA LEU A 76 -8.57 -17.54 -1.73
C LEU A 76 -8.44 -18.91 -1.06
N GLN A 77 -9.50 -19.73 -1.10
CA GLN A 77 -9.49 -21.07 -0.53
C GLN A 77 -8.53 -21.99 -1.28
N ASN A 78 -8.58 -21.99 -2.62
CA ASN A 78 -7.64 -22.75 -3.44
C ASN A 78 -6.18 -22.33 -3.17
N TYR A 79 -5.90 -21.03 -3.08
CA TYR A 79 -4.59 -20.52 -2.69
C TYR A 79 -4.15 -21.05 -1.31
N SER A 80 -5.04 -20.95 -0.31
CA SER A 80 -4.78 -21.37 1.07
C SER A 80 -4.47 -22.87 1.16
N ASP A 81 -5.27 -23.71 0.50
CA ASP A 81 -5.11 -25.16 0.53
C ASP A 81 -3.76 -25.58 -0.08
N ILE A 82 -3.39 -25.01 -1.22
CA ILE A 82 -2.11 -25.31 -1.88
C ILE A 82 -0.95 -24.78 -1.04
N TYR A 83 -1.07 -23.57 -0.48
CA TYR A 83 -0.05 -22.96 0.39
C TYR A 83 0.30 -23.87 1.58
N PHE A 84 -0.72 -24.40 2.28
CA PHE A 84 -0.48 -25.30 3.41
C PHE A 84 0.01 -26.70 2.99
N LYS A 85 -0.33 -27.17 1.78
CA LYS A 85 0.27 -28.40 1.20
C LYS A 85 1.76 -28.21 0.92
N LEU A 86 2.16 -27.08 0.33
CA LEU A 86 3.56 -26.76 0.04
C LEU A 86 4.43 -26.69 1.30
N LYS A 87 3.87 -26.31 2.44
CA LYS A 87 4.60 -26.37 3.72
C LYS A 87 4.97 -27.78 4.18
N LYS A 88 4.29 -28.80 3.67
CA LYS A 88 4.49 -30.22 4.04
C LYS A 88 5.29 -30.98 2.99
N SER A 89 5.25 -30.56 1.74
CA SER A 89 5.89 -31.23 0.61
C SER A 89 6.38 -30.20 -0.40
N ASP A 90 7.63 -30.36 -0.85
CA ASP A 90 8.25 -29.52 -1.86
C ASP A 90 8.20 -30.24 -3.22
N ASP A 91 7.01 -30.29 -3.82
CA ASP A 91 6.75 -30.95 -5.10
C ASP A 91 6.61 -29.92 -6.23
N ASP A 92 7.27 -30.18 -7.37
CA ASP A 92 7.30 -29.27 -8.52
C ASP A 92 5.91 -29.00 -9.11
N ASN A 93 4.98 -29.96 -9.07
CA ASN A 93 3.62 -29.74 -9.57
C ASN A 93 2.84 -28.86 -8.60
N LEU A 94 2.96 -29.09 -7.28
CA LEU A 94 2.37 -28.19 -6.27
C LEU A 94 2.91 -26.76 -6.39
N GLN A 95 4.20 -26.57 -6.70
CA GLN A 95 4.76 -25.23 -6.92
C GLN A 95 4.13 -24.53 -8.14
N LYS A 96 3.89 -25.28 -9.23
CA LYS A 96 3.19 -24.76 -10.43
C LYS A 96 1.74 -24.41 -10.13
N ASP A 97 1.03 -25.27 -9.40
CA ASP A 97 -0.36 -25.03 -9.01
C ASP A 97 -0.47 -23.81 -8.09
N PHE A 98 0.46 -23.64 -7.15
CA PHE A 98 0.53 -22.46 -6.29
C PHE A 98 0.78 -21.19 -7.08
N LYS A 99 1.71 -21.22 -8.04
CA LYS A 99 1.95 -20.10 -8.94
C LYS A 99 0.69 -19.76 -9.75
N SER A 100 -0.02 -20.76 -10.27
CA SER A 100 -1.27 -20.56 -11.01
C SER A 100 -2.37 -19.92 -10.15
N ALA A 101 -2.58 -20.40 -8.91
CA ALA A 101 -3.53 -19.82 -7.98
C ALA A 101 -3.20 -18.35 -7.65
N LYS A 102 -1.92 -18.09 -7.39
CA LYS A 102 -1.38 -16.75 -7.13
C LYS A 102 -1.59 -15.81 -8.33
N ASP A 103 -1.17 -16.22 -9.52
CA ASP A 103 -1.27 -15.43 -10.75
C ASP A 103 -2.73 -15.13 -11.12
N THR A 104 -3.65 -16.04 -10.82
CA THR A 104 -5.09 -15.84 -11.03
C THR A 104 -5.64 -14.73 -10.16
N ILE A 105 -5.30 -14.70 -8.86
CA ILE A 105 -5.68 -13.61 -7.94
C ILE A 105 -5.06 -12.30 -8.40
N LYS A 106 -3.75 -12.29 -8.74
CA LYS A 106 -3.06 -11.09 -9.26
C LYS A 106 -3.73 -10.53 -10.50
N LYS A 107 -4.12 -11.41 -11.43
CA LYS A 107 -4.81 -11.03 -12.67
C LYS A 107 -6.18 -10.44 -12.40
N GLN A 108 -6.94 -10.97 -11.42
CA GLN A 108 -8.21 -10.40 -11.02
C GLN A 108 -8.01 -8.97 -10.50
N ILE A 109 -7.11 -8.75 -9.53
CA ILE A 109 -6.84 -7.41 -8.97
C ILE A 109 -6.35 -6.44 -10.06
N SER A 110 -5.45 -6.90 -10.93
CA SER A 110 -4.92 -6.09 -12.04
C SER A 110 -6.03 -5.63 -12.99
N ARG A 111 -7.02 -6.48 -13.30
CA ARG A 111 -8.17 -6.09 -14.12
C ARG A 111 -8.99 -4.97 -13.48
N TYR A 112 -9.35 -5.11 -12.20
CA TYR A 112 -10.08 -4.06 -11.47
C TYR A 112 -9.37 -2.70 -11.56
N ILE A 113 -8.05 -2.69 -11.37
CA ILE A 113 -7.26 -1.46 -11.44
C ILE A 113 -7.25 -0.89 -12.87
N ASN A 114 -6.96 -1.72 -13.86
CA ASN A 114 -6.84 -1.28 -15.26
C ASN A 114 -8.16 -0.80 -15.88
N ASP A 115 -9.29 -1.38 -15.44
CA ASP A 115 -10.62 -1.03 -15.93
C ASP A 115 -11.15 0.30 -15.33
N SER A 116 -10.47 0.84 -14.32
CA SER A 116 -10.84 2.12 -13.71
C SER A 116 -10.56 3.31 -14.63
N GLU A 117 -11.53 4.22 -14.77
CA GLU A 117 -11.37 5.46 -15.56
C GLU A 117 -10.20 6.33 -15.07
N LYS A 118 -10.02 6.44 -13.75
CA LYS A 118 -8.92 7.22 -13.14
C LYS A 118 -7.54 6.67 -13.51
N PHE A 119 -7.44 5.36 -13.73
CA PHE A 119 -6.18 4.72 -14.07
C PHE A 119 -5.68 5.11 -15.47
N LYS A 120 -6.59 5.34 -16.43
CA LYS A 120 -6.25 5.69 -17.82
C LYS A 120 -5.39 6.96 -17.94
N ASN A 121 -5.63 7.93 -17.05
CA ASN A 121 -4.94 9.22 -17.07
C ASN A 121 -3.77 9.31 -16.08
N LEU A 122 -3.63 8.35 -15.17
CA LEU A 122 -2.74 8.41 -14.00
C LEU A 122 -1.24 8.60 -14.32
N PHE A 123 -0.81 8.24 -15.53
CA PHE A 123 0.60 8.34 -15.95
C PHE A 123 0.81 9.20 -17.20
N ASN A 124 -0.23 9.84 -17.72
CA ASN A 124 -0.15 10.63 -18.93
C ASN A 124 -0.33 12.12 -18.63
N GLN A 125 -0.14 12.96 -19.64
CA GLN A 125 -0.22 14.41 -19.48
C GLN A 125 -1.56 14.91 -18.93
N ASN A 126 -2.66 14.19 -19.14
CA ASN A 126 -4.00 14.59 -18.71
C ASN A 126 -4.15 14.60 -17.19
N LEU A 127 -3.24 13.96 -16.43
CA LEU A 127 -3.23 14.10 -14.99
C LEU A 127 -2.90 15.54 -14.55
N ILE A 128 -2.00 16.23 -15.27
CA ILE A 128 -1.43 17.53 -14.85
C ILE A 128 -1.91 18.66 -15.77
N ASP A 129 -1.87 18.43 -17.09
CA ASP A 129 -2.13 19.43 -18.12
C ASP A 129 -2.93 18.78 -19.27
N ALA A 130 -4.25 18.75 -19.10
CA ALA A 130 -5.17 18.24 -20.10
C ALA A 130 -5.25 19.17 -21.33
N LYS A 131 -5.66 18.61 -22.47
CA LYS A 131 -5.80 19.38 -23.71
C LYS A 131 -6.87 20.48 -23.56
N LYS A 132 -6.76 21.52 -24.39
CA LYS A 132 -7.69 22.67 -24.41
C LYS A 132 -9.15 22.20 -24.39
N GLY A 133 -9.94 22.74 -23.46
CA GLY A 133 -11.36 22.41 -23.28
C GLY A 133 -11.64 21.29 -22.28
N GLN A 134 -10.60 20.64 -21.73
CA GLN A 134 -10.73 19.66 -20.66
C GLN A 134 -9.95 20.10 -19.42
N GLU A 135 -10.46 19.74 -18.25
CA GLU A 135 -9.74 19.92 -16.99
C GLU A 135 -9.02 18.62 -16.63
N SER A 136 -7.80 18.72 -16.10
CA SER A 136 -7.02 17.55 -15.72
C SER A 136 -7.61 16.85 -14.49
N ASP A 137 -7.49 15.52 -14.44
CA ASP A 137 -8.05 14.70 -13.36
C ASP A 137 -7.59 15.14 -11.96
N LEU A 138 -6.32 15.55 -11.82
CA LEU A 138 -5.78 16.03 -10.54
C LEU A 138 -6.41 17.35 -10.10
N ILE A 139 -6.57 18.31 -11.02
CA ILE A 139 -7.22 19.60 -10.74
C ILE A 139 -8.70 19.39 -10.41
N LEU A 140 -9.40 18.51 -11.13
CA LEU A 140 -10.80 18.17 -10.85
C LEU A 140 -10.93 17.61 -9.43
N TRP A 141 -10.09 16.63 -9.07
CA TRP A 141 -10.11 16.04 -7.73
C TRP A 141 -9.78 17.04 -6.61
N LEU A 142 -8.79 17.92 -6.83
CA LEU A 142 -8.45 18.98 -5.87
C LEU A 142 -9.64 19.92 -5.63
N LYS A 143 -10.28 20.40 -6.70
CA LYS A 143 -11.47 21.26 -6.62
C LYS A 143 -12.63 20.58 -5.91
N GLN A 144 -12.96 19.35 -6.29
CA GLN A 144 -14.01 18.57 -5.63
C GLN A 144 -13.73 18.38 -4.14
N SER A 145 -12.47 18.09 -3.78
CA SER A 145 -12.07 17.94 -2.38
C SER A 145 -12.23 19.26 -1.61
N LYS A 146 -11.92 20.39 -2.24
CA LYS A 146 -12.14 21.72 -1.66
C LYS A 146 -13.62 22.02 -1.46
N ASP A 147 -14.44 21.79 -2.48
CA ASP A 147 -15.89 22.04 -2.44
C ASP A 147 -16.59 21.15 -1.40
N ASN A 148 -16.07 19.93 -1.19
CA ASN A 148 -16.52 19.02 -0.14
C ASN A 148 -15.97 19.34 1.26
N GLY A 149 -15.18 20.42 1.43
CA GLY A 149 -14.62 20.84 2.72
C GLY A 149 -13.52 19.92 3.28
N ILE A 150 -12.83 19.15 2.43
CA ILE A 150 -11.80 18.19 2.86
C ILE A 150 -10.43 18.88 2.91
N GLU A 151 -9.81 18.92 4.08
CA GLU A 151 -8.46 19.45 4.28
C GLU A 151 -7.36 18.42 3.93
N LEU A 152 -7.08 18.23 2.64
CA LEU A 152 -6.13 17.21 2.13
C LEU A 152 -4.69 17.33 2.67
N PHE A 153 -4.23 18.56 2.94
CA PHE A 153 -2.83 18.87 3.24
C PHE A 153 -2.56 19.26 4.70
N LYS A 154 -3.54 19.12 5.60
CA LYS A 154 -3.39 19.49 7.04
C LYS A 154 -2.18 18.85 7.72
N ALA A 155 -1.82 17.63 7.34
CA ALA A 155 -0.69 16.89 7.90
C ALA A 155 0.66 17.20 7.21
N ASN A 156 0.67 18.01 6.14
CA ASN A 156 1.87 18.37 5.38
C ASN A 156 2.28 19.80 5.72
N SER A 157 3.53 20.00 6.16
CA SER A 157 4.08 21.34 6.41
C SER A 157 4.53 22.06 5.15
N ASP A 158 4.78 21.32 4.05
CA ASP A 158 5.30 21.88 2.80
C ASP A 158 4.20 22.53 1.94
N ILE A 159 2.92 22.21 2.17
CA ILE A 159 1.77 22.69 1.37
C ILE A 159 0.69 23.15 2.35
N THR A 160 0.28 24.42 2.29
CA THR A 160 -0.67 25.03 3.23
C THR A 160 -2.08 24.50 3.06
N ASP A 161 -2.56 24.46 1.82
CA ASP A 161 -3.96 24.17 1.49
C ASP A 161 -4.10 23.73 0.01
N ILE A 162 -5.36 23.53 -0.40
CA ILE A 162 -5.67 23.10 -1.77
C ILE A 162 -5.43 24.21 -2.79
N ASP A 163 -5.52 25.49 -2.42
CA ASP A 163 -5.27 26.59 -3.35
C ASP A 163 -3.78 26.67 -3.70
N GLU A 164 -2.88 26.54 -2.73
CA GLU A 164 -1.44 26.41 -2.99
C GLU A 164 -1.16 25.17 -3.87
N ALA A 165 -1.80 24.03 -3.58
CA ALA A 165 -1.64 22.83 -4.39
C ALA A 165 -2.07 23.05 -5.85
N LEU A 166 -3.19 23.74 -6.08
CA LEU A 166 -3.67 24.09 -7.42
C LEU A 166 -2.69 25.02 -8.15
N GLU A 167 -2.12 26.01 -7.47
CA GLU A 167 -1.11 26.90 -8.03
C GLU A 167 0.16 26.15 -8.44
N ILE A 168 0.65 25.26 -7.56
CA ILE A 168 1.81 24.41 -7.83
C ILE A 168 1.57 23.55 -9.06
N ILE A 169 0.45 22.82 -9.14
CA ILE A 169 0.16 21.98 -10.31
C ILE A 169 0.04 22.81 -11.60
N LYS A 170 -0.60 23.99 -11.54
CA LYS A 170 -0.69 24.89 -12.70
C LYS A 170 0.66 25.44 -13.15
N SER A 171 1.64 25.58 -12.24
CA SER A 171 2.99 26.04 -12.60
C SER A 171 3.74 25.06 -13.54
N PHE A 172 3.30 23.80 -13.60
CA PHE A 172 3.86 22.76 -14.47
C PHE A 172 3.10 22.57 -15.80
N LYS A 173 2.19 23.46 -16.18
CA LYS A 173 1.59 23.45 -17.52
C LYS A 173 2.66 23.56 -18.61
N GLY A 174 2.63 22.65 -19.58
CA GLY A 174 3.69 22.51 -20.59
C GLY A 174 4.96 21.80 -20.12
N TRP A 175 5.05 21.33 -18.87
CA TRP A 175 6.23 20.68 -18.28
C TRP A 175 6.00 19.20 -17.92
N THR A 176 5.01 18.54 -18.52
CA THR A 176 4.62 17.16 -18.17
C THR A 176 5.74 16.13 -18.37
N THR A 177 6.64 16.35 -19.34
CA THR A 177 7.81 15.48 -19.57
C THR A 177 8.78 15.44 -18.39
N TYR A 178 8.81 16.49 -17.55
CA TYR A 178 9.62 16.56 -16.33
C TYR A 178 9.20 15.51 -15.28
N PHE A 179 7.99 14.94 -15.41
CA PHE A 179 7.47 13.90 -14.54
C PHE A 179 7.66 12.48 -15.09
N LYS A 180 8.25 12.29 -16.28
CA LYS A 180 8.35 10.96 -16.92
C LYS A 180 8.99 9.90 -16.01
N GLY A 181 10.17 10.19 -15.45
CA GLY A 181 10.86 9.26 -14.53
C GLY A 181 10.08 9.00 -13.24
N PHE A 182 9.36 10.02 -12.75
CA PHE A 182 8.47 9.88 -11.60
C PHE A 182 7.27 8.99 -11.93
N HIS A 183 6.65 9.15 -13.10
CA HIS A 183 5.55 8.29 -13.55
C HIS A 183 5.99 6.84 -13.77
N GLU A 184 7.21 6.57 -14.25
CA GLU A 184 7.74 5.20 -14.30
C GLU A 184 7.83 4.58 -12.89
N ASN A 185 8.30 5.33 -11.90
CA ASN A 185 8.29 4.86 -10.51
C ASN A 185 6.86 4.58 -10.00
N ARG A 186 5.87 5.36 -10.44
CA ARG A 186 4.46 5.15 -10.06
C ARG A 186 3.81 3.99 -10.81
N LYS A 187 4.17 3.71 -12.06
CA LYS A 187 3.71 2.49 -12.77
C LYS A 187 4.11 1.23 -12.01
N ASN A 188 5.31 1.21 -11.43
CA ASN A 188 5.79 0.08 -10.62
C ASN A 188 4.91 -0.20 -9.38
N VAL A 189 4.11 0.76 -8.92
CA VAL A 189 3.15 0.59 -7.82
C VAL A 189 1.95 -0.26 -8.24
N TYR A 190 1.62 -0.30 -9.53
CA TYR A 190 0.43 -1.01 -10.05
C TYR A 190 0.79 -2.19 -10.96
N SER A 191 2.08 -2.50 -11.11
CA SER A 191 2.52 -3.59 -11.97
C SER A 191 1.96 -4.93 -11.50
N SER A 192 1.53 -5.77 -12.45
CA SER A 192 1.22 -7.17 -12.21
C SER A 192 2.46 -8.07 -12.19
N ASP A 193 3.63 -7.53 -12.53
CA ASP A 193 4.88 -8.27 -12.46
C ASP A 193 5.25 -8.60 -11.01
N ASP A 194 6.13 -9.58 -10.83
CA ASP A 194 6.65 -9.98 -9.52
C ASP A 194 7.67 -8.97 -8.97
N ILE A 195 7.25 -7.72 -8.79
CA ILE A 195 8.06 -6.64 -8.23
C ILE A 195 7.51 -6.18 -6.88
N PRO A 196 8.37 -6.04 -5.84
CA PRO A 196 7.94 -5.76 -4.47
C PRO A 196 7.39 -4.34 -4.26
N THR A 197 7.56 -3.46 -5.24
CA THR A 197 6.99 -2.10 -5.26
C THR A 197 5.50 -2.10 -5.55
N SER A 198 4.95 -3.17 -6.12
CA SER A 198 3.54 -3.26 -6.51
C SER A 198 2.62 -3.45 -5.31
N ILE A 199 1.43 -2.83 -5.33
CA ILE A 199 0.36 -3.11 -4.37
C ILE A 199 -0.21 -4.51 -4.55
N ILE A 200 -0.22 -5.03 -5.78
CA ILE A 200 -0.69 -6.39 -6.09
C ILE A 200 0.25 -7.41 -5.43
N TYR A 201 1.56 -7.18 -5.52
CA TYR A 201 2.56 -7.98 -4.80
C TYR A 201 2.34 -7.90 -3.29
N ARG A 202 2.19 -6.69 -2.73
CA ARG A 202 1.93 -6.51 -1.28
C ARG A 202 0.68 -7.26 -0.80
N ILE A 203 -0.37 -7.32 -1.61
CA ILE A 203 -1.59 -8.06 -1.28
C ILE A 203 -1.34 -9.57 -1.32
N VAL A 204 -0.86 -10.09 -2.46
CA VAL A 204 -0.87 -11.53 -2.75
C VAL A 204 0.40 -12.26 -2.27
N ASP A 205 1.56 -11.63 -2.39
CA ASP A 205 2.85 -12.22 -2.00
C ASP A 205 3.16 -12.01 -0.52
N ASP A 206 2.80 -10.85 0.03
CA ASP A 206 3.16 -10.49 1.41
C ASP A 206 2.00 -10.73 2.38
N ASN A 207 0.84 -10.10 2.16
CA ASN A 207 -0.21 -10.01 3.16
C ASN A 207 -1.13 -11.23 3.19
N LEU A 208 -1.46 -11.83 2.05
CA LEU A 208 -2.29 -13.03 1.99
C LEU A 208 -1.66 -14.21 2.77
N PRO A 209 -0.36 -14.56 2.59
CA PRO A 209 0.31 -15.56 3.43
C PRO A 209 0.26 -15.23 4.92
N LYS A 210 0.46 -13.97 5.31
CA LYS A 210 0.40 -13.56 6.72
C LYS A 210 -1.00 -13.73 7.30
N PHE A 211 -2.02 -13.38 6.52
CA PHE A 211 -3.41 -13.50 6.93
C PHE A 211 -3.81 -14.97 7.14
N ILE A 212 -3.55 -15.85 6.16
CA ILE A 212 -3.89 -17.28 6.29
C ILE A 212 -3.11 -17.97 7.42
N GLU A 213 -1.86 -17.57 7.66
CA GLU A 213 -1.09 -18.02 8.83
C GLU A 213 -1.71 -17.56 10.15
N ASN A 214 -2.21 -16.32 10.22
CA ASN A 214 -2.89 -15.82 11.40
C ASN A 214 -4.23 -16.52 11.62
N LYS A 215 -5.01 -16.79 10.56
CA LYS A 215 -6.23 -17.59 10.62
C LYS A 215 -5.95 -18.98 11.18
N ALA A 216 -4.96 -19.69 10.63
CA ALA A 216 -4.59 -21.01 11.13
C ALA A 216 -4.12 -20.97 12.60
N LYS A 217 -3.36 -19.95 13.00
CA LYS A 217 -2.96 -19.78 14.41
C LYS A 217 -4.15 -19.49 15.32
N TYR A 218 -5.09 -18.69 14.87
CA TYR A 218 -6.32 -18.36 15.60
C TYR A 218 -7.16 -19.62 15.85
N GLU A 219 -7.43 -20.41 14.80
CA GLU A 219 -8.17 -21.67 14.91
C GLU A 219 -7.50 -22.65 15.88
N ASN A 220 -6.19 -22.89 15.72
CA ASN A 220 -5.45 -23.76 16.63
C ASN A 220 -5.41 -23.23 18.08
N LEU A 221 -5.43 -21.92 18.27
CA LEU A 221 -5.46 -21.30 19.60
C LEU A 221 -6.84 -21.48 20.26
N LYS A 222 -7.94 -21.40 19.50
CA LYS A 222 -9.29 -21.69 20.01
C LYS A 222 -9.37 -23.09 20.60
N ASP A 223 -8.78 -24.07 19.93
CA ASP A 223 -8.79 -25.46 20.40
C ASP A 223 -7.87 -25.66 21.61
N LYS A 224 -6.66 -25.11 21.55
CA LYS A 224 -5.63 -25.37 22.58
C LYS A 224 -5.81 -24.53 23.84
N ALA A 225 -6.26 -23.29 23.70
CA ALA A 225 -6.38 -22.32 24.80
C ALA A 225 -7.61 -21.41 24.59
N PRO A 226 -8.84 -21.95 24.65
CA PRO A 226 -10.07 -21.20 24.37
C PRO A 226 -10.27 -19.98 25.27
N LYS A 227 -9.70 -20.00 26.48
CA LYS A 227 -9.76 -18.92 27.47
C LYS A 227 -8.62 -17.90 27.35
N ALA A 228 -7.69 -18.06 26.39
CA ALA A 228 -6.57 -17.15 26.25
C ALA A 228 -7.00 -15.74 25.83
N ILE A 229 -8.00 -15.64 24.96
CA ILE A 229 -8.53 -14.39 24.45
C ILE A 229 -9.81 -14.03 25.21
N ASN A 230 -9.88 -12.81 25.74
CA ASN A 230 -11.11 -12.26 26.28
C ASN A 230 -11.90 -11.57 25.15
N TYR A 231 -12.82 -12.33 24.54
CA TYR A 231 -13.61 -11.87 23.39
C TYR A 231 -14.52 -10.69 23.73
N GLU A 232 -15.15 -10.68 24.91
CA GLU A 232 -16.03 -9.60 25.34
C GLU A 232 -15.25 -8.29 25.49
N GLN A 233 -14.08 -8.35 26.14
CA GLN A 233 -13.24 -7.18 26.33
C GLN A 233 -12.67 -6.66 25.01
N ILE A 234 -12.21 -7.53 24.11
CA ILE A 234 -11.77 -7.12 22.76
C ILE A 234 -12.91 -6.43 22.00
N LYS A 235 -14.12 -7.02 22.03
CA LYS A 235 -15.28 -6.48 21.31
C LYS A 235 -15.66 -5.08 21.81
N LYS A 236 -15.48 -4.82 23.11
CA LYS A 236 -15.68 -3.49 23.71
C LYS A 236 -14.55 -2.53 23.37
N ASP A 237 -13.30 -2.95 23.59
CA ASP A 237 -12.11 -2.11 23.50
C ASP A 237 -11.80 -1.68 22.06
N LEU A 238 -11.99 -2.59 21.11
CA LEU A 238 -11.61 -2.44 19.71
C LEU A 238 -12.84 -2.45 18.79
N ALA A 239 -14.00 -2.02 19.30
CA ALA A 239 -15.26 -1.98 18.55
C ALA A 239 -15.13 -1.22 17.23
N GLU A 240 -14.42 -0.08 17.23
CA GLU A 240 -14.15 0.75 16.05
C GLU A 240 -13.38 -0.03 14.97
N GLU A 241 -12.32 -0.75 15.36
CA GLU A 241 -11.51 -1.53 14.41
C GLU A 241 -12.16 -2.85 14.00
N LEU A 242 -13.08 -3.37 14.82
CA LEU A 242 -13.92 -4.52 14.50
C LEU A 242 -15.16 -4.14 13.68
N THR A 243 -15.40 -2.86 13.42
CA THR A 243 -16.53 -2.43 12.58
C THR A 243 -16.14 -2.50 11.11
N PHE A 244 -16.88 -3.30 10.34
CA PHE A 244 -16.72 -3.41 8.88
C PHE A 244 -18.06 -3.19 8.19
N ASP A 245 -18.00 -2.68 6.96
CA ASP A 245 -19.18 -2.30 6.19
C ASP A 245 -19.78 -3.49 5.43
N ILE A 246 -18.96 -4.46 5.06
CA ILE A 246 -19.34 -5.63 4.25
C ILE A 246 -18.76 -6.90 4.88
N ASP A 247 -19.63 -7.90 5.06
CA ASP A 247 -19.21 -9.28 5.34
C ASP A 247 -19.12 -10.02 4.01
N TYR A 248 -17.90 -10.26 3.54
CA TYR A 248 -17.65 -10.87 2.24
C TYR A 248 -17.99 -12.37 2.20
N LYS A 249 -18.15 -13.02 3.37
CA LYS A 249 -18.60 -14.42 3.42
C LYS A 249 -20.08 -14.53 3.07
N THR A 250 -20.91 -13.67 3.65
CA THR A 250 -22.37 -13.67 3.46
C THR A 250 -22.84 -12.70 2.38
N SER A 251 -21.93 -11.84 1.89
CA SER A 251 -22.23 -10.68 1.03
C SER A 251 -23.19 -9.67 1.66
N GLU A 252 -23.31 -9.66 2.99
CA GLU A 252 -24.14 -8.69 3.71
C GLU A 252 -23.48 -7.31 3.75
N VAL A 253 -24.20 -6.29 3.29
CA VAL A 253 -23.77 -4.88 3.37
C VAL A 253 -24.47 -4.25 4.57
N ASN A 254 -23.86 -4.40 5.73
CA ASN A 254 -24.36 -3.86 6.98
C ASN A 254 -23.17 -3.50 7.89
N GLN A 255 -23.05 -2.21 8.20
CA GLN A 255 -22.01 -1.74 9.09
C GLN A 255 -22.26 -2.27 10.51
N ARG A 256 -21.44 -3.22 10.95
CA ARG A 256 -21.57 -3.84 12.26
C ARG A 256 -20.21 -4.25 12.84
N VAL A 257 -20.20 -4.48 14.14
CA VAL A 257 -19.05 -5.04 14.85
C VAL A 257 -18.95 -6.54 14.56
N PHE A 258 -17.84 -6.96 13.97
CA PHE A 258 -17.53 -8.35 13.65
C PHE A 258 -17.01 -9.08 14.91
N SER A 259 -17.32 -10.36 15.00
CA SER A 259 -16.65 -11.31 15.87
C SER A 259 -15.26 -11.66 15.32
N LEU A 260 -14.38 -12.19 16.16
CA LEU A 260 -13.08 -12.66 15.69
C LEU A 260 -13.18 -13.82 14.70
N ASP A 261 -14.22 -14.66 14.80
CA ASP A 261 -14.46 -15.72 13.82
C ASP A 261 -14.77 -15.15 12.43
N GLU A 262 -15.57 -14.07 12.36
CA GLU A 262 -15.86 -13.38 11.10
C GLU A 262 -14.65 -12.62 10.55
N VAL A 263 -13.85 -11.97 11.41
CA VAL A 263 -12.60 -11.29 11.04
C VAL A 263 -11.60 -12.26 10.41
N PHE A 264 -11.49 -13.48 10.93
CA PHE A 264 -10.60 -14.50 10.39
C PHE A 264 -11.23 -15.35 9.29
N GLU A 265 -12.44 -15.03 8.84
CA GLU A 265 -13.01 -15.72 7.70
C GLU A 265 -12.22 -15.43 6.42
N ILE A 266 -12.01 -16.44 5.57
CA ILE A 266 -11.10 -16.28 4.44
C ILE A 266 -11.61 -15.25 3.42
N ALA A 267 -12.91 -15.25 3.12
CA ALA A 267 -13.56 -14.27 2.26
C ALA A 267 -13.39 -12.83 2.77
N ASN A 268 -13.34 -12.65 4.10
CA ASN A 268 -13.16 -11.34 4.74
C ASN A 268 -11.73 -10.80 4.63
N PHE A 269 -10.80 -11.51 3.99
CA PHE A 269 -9.52 -10.94 3.57
C PHE A 269 -9.69 -9.68 2.70
N ASN A 270 -10.79 -9.58 1.95
CA ASN A 270 -11.13 -8.39 1.17
C ASN A 270 -11.24 -7.10 2.02
N ASN A 271 -11.58 -7.21 3.30
CA ASN A 271 -11.59 -6.07 4.23
C ASN A 271 -10.17 -5.57 4.60
N TYR A 272 -9.10 -6.26 4.20
CA TYR A 272 -7.72 -5.98 4.58
C TYR A 272 -6.80 -5.68 3.37
N LEU A 273 -7.37 -5.32 2.23
CA LEU A 273 -6.60 -4.97 1.02
C LEU A 273 -6.03 -3.55 1.09
N ASN A 274 -6.83 -2.58 1.54
CA ASN A 274 -6.44 -1.17 1.63
C ASN A 274 -5.76 -0.83 2.98
N GLN A 275 -5.13 0.35 3.07
CA GLN A 275 -4.39 0.76 4.27
C GLN A 275 -5.31 0.90 5.49
N THR A 276 -6.56 1.34 5.28
CA THR A 276 -7.56 1.46 6.34
C THR A 276 -7.83 0.09 7.00
N GLY A 277 -8.13 -0.92 6.20
CA GLY A 277 -8.34 -2.30 6.62
C GLY A 277 -7.12 -2.94 7.27
N ILE A 278 -5.94 -2.74 6.68
CA ILE A 278 -4.65 -3.19 7.26
C ILE A 278 -4.43 -2.58 8.65
N THR A 279 -4.78 -1.30 8.82
CA THR A 279 -4.65 -0.60 10.10
C THR A 279 -5.61 -1.18 11.13
N LYS A 280 -6.88 -1.40 10.76
CA LYS A 280 -7.87 -2.08 11.63
C LYS A 280 -7.36 -3.45 12.08
N PHE A 281 -6.94 -4.31 11.14
CA PHE A 281 -6.41 -5.65 11.44
C PHE A 281 -5.21 -5.60 12.38
N ASN A 282 -4.23 -4.72 12.09
CA ASN A 282 -3.03 -4.61 12.90
C ASN A 282 -3.33 -4.09 14.32
N THR A 283 -4.32 -3.22 14.47
CA THR A 283 -4.80 -2.76 15.78
C THR A 283 -5.55 -3.87 16.53
N ILE A 284 -6.35 -4.71 15.86
CA ILE A 284 -6.96 -5.90 16.48
C ILE A 284 -5.88 -6.84 17.03
N VAL A 285 -4.81 -7.05 16.25
CA VAL A 285 -3.67 -7.89 16.66
C VAL A 285 -2.87 -7.27 17.80
N GLY A 286 -2.66 -5.94 17.77
CA GLY A 286 -1.67 -5.24 18.59
C GLY A 286 -2.20 -4.32 19.69
N GLY A 287 -3.50 -4.04 19.75
CA GLY A 287 -4.12 -3.10 20.68
C GLY A 287 -3.88 -1.62 20.34
N LYS A 288 -4.48 -0.71 21.12
CA LYS A 288 -4.31 0.76 20.97
C LYS A 288 -4.25 1.49 22.31
N PHE A 289 -3.63 2.66 22.30
CA PHE A 289 -3.78 3.64 23.37
C PHE A 289 -4.93 4.58 23.03
N VAL A 290 -5.69 4.97 24.04
CA VAL A 290 -6.78 5.94 23.92
C VAL A 290 -6.46 7.12 24.82
N ASN A 291 -6.56 8.34 24.28
CA ASN A 291 -6.32 9.55 25.06
C ASN A 291 -7.28 9.62 26.24
N GLY A 292 -6.74 9.84 27.44
CA GLY A 292 -7.52 9.85 28.69
C GLY A 292 -7.63 8.49 29.38
N GLU A 293 -7.18 7.40 28.77
CA GLU A 293 -7.08 6.10 29.44
C GLU A 293 -5.66 5.85 29.97
N ASN A 294 -5.55 5.47 31.24
CA ASN A 294 -4.27 5.15 31.88
C ASN A 294 -3.72 3.78 31.45
N THR A 295 -4.56 2.92 30.90
CA THR A 295 -4.21 1.55 30.50
C THR A 295 -4.47 1.36 29.01
N LYS A 296 -3.50 0.76 28.33
CA LYS A 296 -3.65 0.37 26.93
C LYS A 296 -4.77 -0.66 26.77
N ARG A 297 -5.60 -0.48 25.74
CA ARG A 297 -6.56 -1.49 25.27
C ARG A 297 -5.80 -2.62 24.56
N LYS A 298 -5.98 -3.86 25.03
CA LYS A 298 -5.16 -5.01 24.63
C LYS A 298 -5.62 -5.60 23.31
N GLY A 299 -4.66 -5.96 22.45
CA GLY A 299 -4.90 -6.77 21.24
C GLY A 299 -4.69 -8.27 21.47
N ILE A 300 -4.96 -9.08 20.44
CA ILE A 300 -4.87 -10.55 20.50
C ILE A 300 -3.49 -11.02 21.01
N ASN A 301 -2.41 -10.43 20.51
CA ASN A 301 -1.05 -10.86 20.89
C ASN A 301 -0.74 -10.62 22.38
N GLU A 302 -1.35 -9.59 22.98
CA GLU A 302 -1.18 -9.30 24.41
C GLU A 302 -1.93 -10.33 25.25
N TYR A 303 -3.14 -10.71 24.85
CA TYR A 303 -3.89 -11.78 25.49
C TYR A 303 -3.15 -13.13 25.43
N ILE A 304 -2.62 -13.51 24.25
CA ILE A 304 -1.80 -14.73 24.09
C ILE A 304 -0.61 -14.70 25.05
N ASN A 305 0.11 -13.58 25.12
CA ASN A 305 1.30 -13.45 25.96
C ASN A 305 0.95 -13.52 27.46
N LEU A 306 -0.11 -12.82 27.89
CA LEU A 306 -0.54 -12.84 29.30
C LEU A 306 -0.99 -14.24 29.73
N TYR A 307 -1.77 -14.92 28.89
CA TYR A 307 -2.22 -16.28 29.20
C TYR A 307 -1.04 -17.28 29.22
N SER A 308 -0.10 -17.17 28.28
CA SER A 308 1.14 -17.97 28.26
C SER A 308 1.98 -17.78 29.52
N GLN A 309 2.06 -16.55 30.05
CA GLN A 309 2.75 -16.28 31.31
C GLN A 309 1.99 -16.84 32.51
N GLN A 310 0.66 -16.67 32.54
CA GLN A 310 -0.20 -17.16 33.61
C GLN A 310 -0.16 -18.69 33.75
N THR A 311 -0.13 -19.42 32.63
CA THR A 311 -0.09 -20.89 32.62
C THR A 311 1.34 -21.46 32.59
N ASN A 312 2.35 -20.59 32.46
CA ASN A 312 3.75 -20.95 32.21
C ASN A 312 3.93 -21.86 30.96
N ASP A 313 2.97 -21.87 30.02
CA ASP A 313 3.07 -22.60 28.76
C ASP A 313 3.73 -21.75 27.68
N LYS A 314 5.05 -21.92 27.52
CA LYS A 314 5.85 -21.24 26.50
C LYS A 314 5.50 -21.67 25.07
N THR A 315 4.83 -22.80 24.87
CA THR A 315 4.45 -23.28 23.54
C THR A 315 3.41 -22.38 22.88
N LEU A 316 2.68 -21.57 23.66
CA LEU A 316 1.70 -20.63 23.13
C LEU A 316 2.33 -19.47 22.34
N LYS A 317 3.62 -19.19 22.54
CA LYS A 317 4.33 -18.13 21.80
C LYS A 317 4.34 -18.35 20.28
N LYS A 318 4.21 -19.59 19.81
CA LYS A 318 4.13 -19.90 18.37
C LYS A 318 2.84 -19.41 17.70
N TYR A 319 1.78 -19.17 18.50
CA TYR A 319 0.50 -18.65 18.01
C TYR A 319 0.46 -17.11 17.94
N LYS A 320 1.57 -16.43 18.26
CA LYS A 320 1.69 -14.99 18.03
C LYS A 320 1.40 -14.67 16.56
N MET A 321 0.46 -13.75 16.36
CA MET A 321 0.02 -13.30 15.05
C MET A 321 1.00 -12.26 14.49
N SER A 322 1.20 -12.31 13.19
CA SER A 322 2.02 -11.35 12.44
C SER A 322 1.17 -10.18 12.00
N VAL A 323 1.70 -8.96 12.11
CA VAL A 323 1.06 -7.79 11.50
C VAL A 323 1.16 -7.88 9.98
N LEU A 324 0.14 -7.35 9.29
CA LEU A 324 0.16 -7.14 7.86
C LEU A 324 1.06 -5.96 7.52
N PHE A 325 1.77 -6.05 6.40
CA PHE A 325 2.57 -4.94 5.89
C PHE A 325 1.64 -3.86 5.32
N LYS A 326 2.07 -2.59 5.45
CA LYS A 326 1.33 -1.42 4.95
C LYS A 326 1.04 -1.55 3.46
N ALA A 327 -0.04 -0.95 2.95
CA ALA A 327 -0.21 -0.80 1.52
C ALA A 327 0.99 -0.01 0.96
N ASN A 328 1.54 -0.42 -0.19
CA ASN A 328 2.76 0.17 -0.73
C ASN A 328 2.53 1.64 -1.12
N PHE A 329 2.90 2.56 -0.25
CA PHE A 329 3.08 3.97 -0.55
C PHE A 329 4.14 4.57 0.41
N LYS A 330 5.32 4.90 -0.14
CA LYS A 330 6.36 5.70 0.54
C LYS A 330 6.81 6.82 -0.36
#